data_AF-A0A074MZ86-F1
#
_entry.id   AF-A0A074MZ86-F1
#
_cell.length_a   1.000
_cell.length_b   1.000
_cell.length_c   1.000
_cell.angle_alpha   90.00
_cell.angle_beta   90.00
_cell.angle_gamma   90.00
#
_symmetry.space_group_name_H-M   'P 1'
#
loop_
_entity.id
_entity.type
_entity.pdbx_description
1 polymer ?
#
loop_
_entity_poly.entity_id
_entity_poly.type
_entity_poly.pdbx_seq_one_letter_code
_entity_poly.pdbx_strand_id
1 'polypeptide(L)'
;MSGPGDLAAGTRDWLVEAGFDIKEERVWLEALTHGSFNGSNPGAGSGGRELDYQRLEFLGDRVLGLAVASWLYHAHDAPEGRLSQRLNALVSGRTCARIARALGVPEHIRLGKQAREDGGADSDKILGDAMEALIGANFVENGFDHTKAIIYRLWDGELAGDAGKAKHPKSALQEWAAGNRRAMPSYQVTDRSGPDHAARFTVEVTIPSVGSAEATASSKGEAERLAAQKFLEQYG
;
A
#
# COMPACT_ATOMS: atom_id res chain seq x y z
N MET A 1 -12.60 -34.23 3.10
CA MET A 1 -11.65 -33.76 4.15
C MET A 1 -10.29 -33.72 3.50
N SER A 2 -9.71 -32.53 3.31
CA SER A 2 -8.33 -32.38 2.81
C SER A 2 -7.34 -32.98 3.81
N GLY A 3 -6.29 -33.66 3.35
CA GLY A 3 -5.26 -34.19 4.22
C GLY A 3 -4.41 -33.07 4.86
N PRO A 4 -3.59 -33.36 5.88
CA PRO A 4 -2.69 -32.37 6.50
C PRO A 4 -1.59 -31.84 5.55
N GLY A 5 -1.45 -32.43 4.36
CA GLY A 5 -0.52 -32.00 3.31
C GLY A 5 -1.19 -31.30 2.12
N ASP A 6 -2.49 -31.02 2.19
CA ASP A 6 -3.26 -30.43 1.10
C ASP A 6 -3.82 -29.06 1.49
N LEU A 7 -4.13 -28.23 0.50
CA LEU A 7 -4.89 -27.01 0.72
C LEU A 7 -6.30 -27.36 1.26
N ALA A 8 -6.80 -26.52 2.18
CA ALA A 8 -8.17 -26.65 2.65
C ALA A 8 -9.17 -26.49 1.50
N ALA A 9 -10.37 -27.06 1.65
CA ALA A 9 -11.41 -26.96 0.63
C ALA A 9 -11.74 -25.49 0.32
N GLY A 10 -11.82 -25.13 -0.95
CA GLY A 10 -12.07 -23.76 -1.42
C GLY A 10 -10.85 -22.84 -1.43
N THR A 11 -9.73 -23.19 -0.77
CA THR A 11 -8.53 -22.33 -0.76
C THR A 11 -7.90 -22.19 -2.15
N ARG A 12 -7.90 -23.26 -2.95
CA ARG A 12 -7.40 -23.18 -4.32
C ARG A 12 -8.23 -22.22 -5.17
N ASP A 13 -9.55 -22.33 -5.09
CA ASP A 13 -10.48 -21.47 -5.85
C ASP A 13 -10.34 -20.01 -5.40
N TRP A 14 -10.25 -19.77 -4.09
CA TRP A 14 -9.97 -18.45 -3.53
C TRP A 14 -8.67 -17.84 -4.07
N LEU A 15 -7.57 -18.60 -4.12
CA LEU A 15 -6.30 -18.13 -4.68
C LEU A 15 -6.45 -17.73 -6.16
N VAL A 16 -7.17 -18.53 -6.95
CA VAL A 16 -7.44 -18.25 -8.37
C VAL A 16 -8.31 -16.99 -8.54
N GLU A 17 -9.38 -16.86 -7.75
CA GLU A 17 -10.25 -15.66 -7.74
C GLU A 17 -9.49 -14.41 -7.28
N ALA A 18 -8.59 -14.58 -6.31
CA ALA A 18 -7.65 -13.58 -5.87
C ALA A 18 -6.61 -13.22 -6.94
N GLY A 19 -6.59 -13.90 -8.10
CA GLY A 19 -5.79 -13.57 -9.27
C GLY A 19 -4.41 -14.24 -9.33
N PHE A 20 -4.16 -15.25 -8.51
CA PHE A 20 -2.93 -16.03 -8.53
C PHE A 20 -3.02 -17.21 -9.52
N ASP A 21 -1.89 -17.52 -10.18
CA ASP A 21 -1.76 -18.71 -11.04
C ASP A 21 -1.01 -19.82 -10.29
N ILE A 22 -1.69 -20.95 -10.04
CA ILE A 22 -1.24 -22.02 -9.15
C ILE A 22 -0.75 -23.21 -9.97
N LYS A 23 0.56 -23.48 -9.93
CA LYS A 23 1.19 -24.62 -10.60
C LYS A 23 1.37 -25.80 -9.65
N GLU A 24 1.95 -25.56 -8.47
CA GLU A 24 2.24 -26.55 -7.44
C GLU A 24 1.59 -26.14 -6.11
N GLU A 25 0.54 -26.85 -5.70
CA GLU A 25 -0.21 -26.54 -4.48
C GLU A 25 0.64 -26.49 -3.21
N ARG A 26 1.74 -27.24 -3.19
CA ARG A 26 2.66 -27.30 -2.05
C ARG A 26 3.28 -25.94 -1.72
N VAL A 27 3.61 -25.13 -2.73
CA VAL A 27 4.20 -23.79 -2.53
C VAL A 27 3.20 -22.86 -1.85
N TRP A 28 1.93 -22.94 -2.25
CA TRP A 28 0.85 -22.15 -1.66
C TRP A 28 0.45 -22.64 -0.27
N LEU A 29 0.52 -23.95 -0.05
CA LEU A 29 0.36 -24.52 1.28
C LEU A 29 1.46 -24.03 2.23
N GLU A 30 2.72 -23.99 1.79
CA GLU A 30 3.84 -23.41 2.54
C GLU A 30 3.56 -21.94 2.85
N ALA A 31 3.13 -21.14 1.86
CA ALA A 31 2.82 -19.73 2.01
C ALA A 31 1.71 -19.43 3.03
N LEU A 32 0.75 -20.35 3.18
CA LEU A 32 -0.37 -20.25 4.11
C LEU A 32 -0.14 -20.96 5.45
N THR A 33 1.08 -21.45 5.73
CA THR A 33 1.38 -22.18 6.97
C THR A 33 2.28 -21.37 7.89
N HIS A 34 1.74 -20.97 9.04
CA HIS A 34 2.53 -20.36 10.11
C HIS A 34 3.29 -21.43 10.90
N GLY A 35 4.49 -21.11 11.39
CA GLY A 35 5.31 -22.03 12.19
C GLY A 35 4.60 -22.63 13.42
N SER A 36 3.62 -21.92 14.00
CA SER A 36 2.79 -22.48 15.08
C SER A 36 2.01 -23.75 14.70
N PHE A 37 1.73 -23.95 13.42
CA PHE A 37 1.00 -25.12 12.93
C PHE A 37 1.83 -26.41 13.11
N ASN A 38 3.16 -26.28 13.01
CA ASN A 38 4.09 -27.41 13.08
C ASN A 38 4.42 -27.83 14.52
N GLY A 39 4.24 -26.96 15.52
CA GLY A 39 4.57 -27.20 16.93
C GLY A 39 3.73 -28.27 17.67
N SER A 40 2.81 -28.95 16.97
CA SER A 40 1.92 -29.96 17.55
C SER A 40 2.43 -31.41 17.41
N ASN A 41 3.53 -31.65 16.67
CA ASN A 41 4.04 -32.99 16.38
C ASN A 41 5.54 -33.14 16.72
N PRO A 42 5.90 -33.37 17.99
CA PRO A 42 7.29 -33.62 18.40
C PRO A 42 7.89 -34.95 17.89
N GLY A 43 7.13 -35.75 17.12
CA GLY A 43 7.50 -37.11 16.71
C GLY A 43 7.58 -37.34 15.19
N ALA A 44 7.35 -36.33 14.36
CA ALA A 44 7.50 -36.46 12.91
C ALA A 44 8.98 -36.28 12.52
N GLY A 45 9.70 -37.42 12.45
CA GLY A 45 11.02 -37.65 11.86
C GLY A 45 11.87 -36.44 11.43
N SER A 46 13.03 -36.33 12.07
CA SER A 46 14.17 -35.46 11.74
C SER A 46 14.76 -35.72 10.35
N GLY A 47 14.07 -35.27 9.29
CA GLY A 47 14.57 -35.37 7.92
C GLY A 47 13.93 -34.42 6.90
N GLY A 48 12.79 -33.80 7.21
CA GLY A 48 12.13 -32.80 6.36
C GLY A 48 12.12 -31.44 7.03
N ARG A 49 12.47 -30.38 6.30
CA ARG A 49 12.29 -29.00 6.76
C ARG A 49 10.81 -28.76 7.06
N GLU A 50 10.51 -28.16 8.22
CA GLU A 50 9.15 -27.77 8.58
C GLU A 50 8.59 -26.82 7.50
N LEU A 51 7.37 -27.11 7.04
CA LEU A 51 6.67 -26.31 6.02
C LEU A 51 6.08 -25.10 6.73
N ASP A 52 6.77 -23.96 6.62
CA ASP A 52 6.28 -22.66 7.07
C ASP A 52 6.62 -21.57 6.04
N TYR A 53 5.90 -20.45 6.15
CA TYR A 53 5.97 -19.39 5.17
C TYR A 53 7.27 -18.56 5.19
N GLN A 54 8.18 -18.75 6.16
CA GLN A 54 9.23 -17.76 6.47
C GLN A 54 10.19 -17.49 5.31
N ARG A 55 10.48 -18.52 4.50
CA ARG A 55 11.33 -18.34 3.31
C ARG A 55 10.64 -17.57 2.20
N LEU A 56 9.36 -17.85 2.01
CA LEU A 56 8.53 -17.19 1.01
C LEU A 56 8.27 -15.75 1.41
N GLU A 57 8.01 -15.49 2.70
CA GLU A 57 7.94 -14.16 3.31
C GLU A 57 9.22 -13.35 3.00
N PHE A 58 10.38 -13.90 3.38
CA PHE A 58 11.67 -13.24 3.12
C PHE A 58 11.85 -12.83 1.66
N LEU A 59 11.48 -13.71 0.71
CA LEU A 59 11.59 -13.44 -0.72
C LEU A 59 10.53 -12.42 -1.17
N GLY A 60 9.29 -12.61 -0.75
CA GLY A 60 8.14 -11.79 -1.10
C GLY A 60 8.28 -10.34 -0.68
N ASP A 61 8.84 -10.07 0.50
CA ASP A 61 9.19 -8.72 0.97
C ASP A 61 10.09 -7.99 -0.03
N ARG A 62 11.16 -8.63 -0.52
CA ARG A 62 12.05 -8.01 -1.54
C ARG A 62 11.34 -7.80 -2.87
N VAL A 63 10.51 -8.76 -3.29
CA VAL A 63 9.76 -8.68 -4.56
C VAL A 63 8.74 -7.54 -4.49
N LEU A 64 8.01 -7.41 -3.39
CA LEU A 64 7.10 -6.30 -3.11
C LEU A 64 7.85 -4.97 -3.11
N GLY A 65 8.96 -4.89 -2.36
CA GLY A 65 9.83 -3.72 -2.31
C GLY A 65 10.28 -3.26 -3.68
N LEU A 66 10.77 -4.16 -4.53
CA LEU A 66 11.20 -3.83 -5.90
C LEU A 66 10.03 -3.36 -6.77
N ALA A 67 8.89 -4.04 -6.72
CA ALA A 67 7.72 -3.68 -7.53
C ALA A 67 7.20 -2.28 -7.19
N VAL A 68 7.10 -1.97 -5.89
CA VAL A 68 6.63 -0.67 -5.39
C VAL A 68 7.68 0.42 -5.63
N ALA A 69 8.97 0.14 -5.43
CA ALA A 69 10.04 1.09 -5.74
C ALA A 69 10.08 1.45 -7.23
N SER A 70 9.90 0.45 -8.12
CA SER A 70 9.80 0.67 -9.57
C SER A 70 8.59 1.53 -9.93
N TRP A 71 7.43 1.27 -9.31
CA TRP A 71 6.24 2.11 -9.52
C TRP A 71 6.48 3.54 -9.03
N LEU A 72 7.05 3.72 -7.84
CA LEU A 72 7.35 5.04 -7.27
C LEU A 72 8.28 5.86 -8.16
N TYR A 73 9.34 5.24 -8.66
CA TYR A 73 10.31 5.86 -9.57
C TYR A 73 9.67 6.36 -10.87
N HIS A 74 8.72 5.60 -11.43
CA HIS A 74 8.07 6.00 -12.69
C HIS A 74 6.87 6.92 -12.51
N ALA A 75 6.13 6.79 -11.40
CA ALA A 75 4.94 7.58 -11.14
C ALA A 75 5.23 8.95 -10.50
N HIS A 76 6.41 9.14 -9.90
CA HIS A 76 6.73 10.35 -9.13
C HIS A 76 8.14 10.87 -9.45
N ASP A 77 8.21 12.15 -9.82
CA ASP A 77 9.46 12.90 -9.84
C ASP A 77 9.70 13.51 -8.45
N ALA A 78 10.29 12.73 -7.54
CA ALA A 78 10.55 13.15 -6.16
C ALA A 78 11.96 12.75 -5.68
N PRO A 79 12.57 13.50 -4.76
CA PRO A 79 13.85 13.14 -4.17
C PRO A 79 13.81 11.78 -3.46
N GLU A 80 14.94 11.07 -3.47
CA GLU A 80 15.12 9.73 -2.87
C GLU A 80 14.48 9.61 -1.48
N GLY A 81 14.74 10.54 -0.56
CA GLY A 81 14.20 10.47 0.80
C GLY A 81 12.67 10.42 0.88
N ARG A 82 11.96 11.10 -0.04
CA ARG A 82 10.49 11.03 -0.14
C ARG A 82 10.01 9.72 -0.74
N LEU A 83 10.73 9.21 -1.75
CA LEU A 83 10.44 7.91 -2.34
C LEU A 83 10.62 6.80 -1.30
N SER A 84 11.71 6.83 -0.53
CA SER A 84 11.99 5.87 0.54
C SER A 84 10.94 5.91 1.67
N GLN A 85 10.52 7.10 2.10
CA GLN A 85 9.45 7.22 3.10
C GLN A 85 8.14 6.61 2.60
N ARG A 86 7.79 6.87 1.34
CA ARG A 86 6.55 6.35 0.74
C ARG A 86 6.62 4.85 0.50
N LEU A 87 7.77 4.35 0.03
CA LEU A 87 8.05 2.92 -0.10
C LEU A 87 7.80 2.22 1.23
N ASN A 88 8.43 2.68 2.31
CA ASN A 88 8.30 2.09 3.64
C ASN A 88 6.85 2.05 4.14
N ALA A 89 6.03 3.06 3.80
CA ALA A 89 4.61 3.06 4.16
C ALA A 89 3.81 2.03 3.35
N LEU A 90 4.03 1.98 2.03
CA LEU A 90 3.32 1.10 1.10
C LEU A 90 3.65 -0.38 1.31
N VAL A 91 4.88 -0.70 1.71
CA VAL A 91 5.34 -2.09 1.94
C VAL A 91 5.36 -2.46 3.43
N SER A 92 4.82 -1.62 4.30
CA SER A 92 4.80 -1.91 5.74
C SER A 92 3.96 -3.15 6.05
N GLY A 93 4.36 -3.93 7.06
CA GLY A 93 3.58 -5.08 7.54
C GLY A 93 2.13 -4.73 7.89
N ARG A 94 1.84 -3.50 8.34
CA ARG A 94 0.46 -3.02 8.56
C ARG A 94 -0.34 -2.91 7.26
N THR A 95 0.27 -2.38 6.19
CA THR A 95 -0.34 -2.30 4.86
C THR A 95 -0.57 -3.70 4.29
N CYS A 96 0.45 -4.56 4.37
CA CYS A 96 0.35 -5.98 3.99
C CYS A 96 -0.79 -6.67 4.73
N ALA A 97 -0.88 -6.52 6.06
CA ALA A 97 -1.94 -7.12 6.87
C ALA A 97 -3.33 -6.61 6.52
N ARG A 98 -3.50 -5.32 6.24
CA ARG A 98 -4.78 -4.76 5.82
C ARG A 98 -5.23 -5.33 4.47
N ILE A 99 -4.31 -5.46 3.51
CA ILE A 99 -4.59 -6.06 2.20
C ILE A 99 -4.88 -7.56 2.36
N ALA A 100 -4.13 -8.27 3.19
CA ALA A 100 -4.38 -9.67 3.52
C ALA A 100 -5.79 -9.91 4.07
N ARG A 101 -6.26 -9.03 4.98
CA ARG A 101 -7.63 -9.08 5.51
C ARG A 101 -8.66 -8.82 4.42
N ALA A 102 -8.45 -7.79 3.60
CA ALA A 102 -9.37 -7.48 2.50
C ALA A 102 -9.44 -8.61 1.47
N LEU A 103 -8.34 -9.36 1.31
CA LEU A 103 -8.27 -10.51 0.42
C LEU A 103 -8.90 -11.78 1.02
N GLY A 104 -9.11 -11.86 2.34
CA GLY A 104 -9.68 -13.05 3.00
C GLY A 104 -8.65 -14.04 3.58
N VAL A 105 -7.37 -13.67 3.67
CA VAL A 105 -6.30 -14.53 4.20
C VAL A 105 -6.60 -15.18 5.58
N PRO A 106 -7.26 -14.51 6.55
CA PRO A 106 -7.58 -15.11 7.86
C PRO A 106 -8.33 -16.46 7.80
N GLU A 107 -9.14 -16.67 6.76
CA GLU A 107 -9.95 -17.87 6.58
C GLU A 107 -9.12 -19.07 6.06
N HIS A 108 -8.01 -18.78 5.37
CA HIS A 108 -7.19 -19.78 4.68
C HIS A 108 -5.87 -20.09 5.40
N ILE A 109 -5.43 -19.23 6.33
CA ILE A 109 -4.17 -19.42 7.03
C ILE A 109 -4.22 -20.57 8.05
N ARG A 110 -3.16 -21.37 8.06
CA ARG A 110 -2.97 -22.52 8.94
C ARG A 110 -2.18 -22.10 10.17
N LEU A 111 -2.85 -22.18 11.31
CA LEU A 111 -2.32 -21.85 12.64
C LEU A 111 -2.46 -23.05 13.56
N GLY A 112 -1.51 -23.22 14.47
CA GLY A 112 -1.69 -24.15 15.59
C GLY A 112 -2.86 -23.73 16.47
N LYS A 113 -3.44 -24.69 17.20
CA LYS A 113 -4.64 -24.46 18.03
C LYS A 113 -4.48 -23.27 18.97
N GLN A 114 -3.38 -23.25 19.74
CA GLN A 114 -3.09 -22.18 20.70
C GLN A 114 -2.97 -20.82 20.01
N ALA A 115 -2.22 -20.73 18.91
CA ALA A 115 -2.06 -19.49 18.17
C ALA A 115 -3.38 -18.96 17.59
N ARG A 116 -4.30 -19.86 17.20
CA ARG A 116 -5.64 -19.48 16.75
C ARG A 116 -6.49 -18.96 17.92
N GLU A 117 -6.45 -19.62 19.08
CA GLU A 117 -7.15 -19.20 20.31
C GLU A 117 -6.64 -17.84 20.82
N ASP A 118 -5.35 -17.55 20.65
CA ASP A 118 -4.72 -16.29 21.01
C ASP A 118 -4.98 -15.15 20.00
N GLY A 119 -5.85 -15.35 19.00
CA GLY A 119 -6.21 -14.34 18.01
C GLY A 119 -5.22 -14.20 16.85
N GLY A 120 -4.37 -15.21 16.61
CA GLY A 120 -3.37 -15.18 15.55
C GLY A 120 -3.94 -15.01 14.14
N ALA A 121 -5.19 -15.40 13.90
CA ALA A 121 -5.88 -15.22 12.61
C ALA A 121 -6.13 -13.73 12.29
N ASP A 122 -6.19 -12.86 13.32
CA ASP A 122 -6.38 -11.42 13.18
C ASP A 122 -5.11 -10.61 13.47
N SER A 123 -3.96 -11.27 13.69
CA SER A 123 -2.69 -10.61 14.01
C SER A 123 -2.12 -9.87 12.78
N ASP A 124 -1.84 -8.56 12.94
CA ASP A 124 -1.17 -7.75 11.90
C ASP A 124 0.14 -8.39 11.47
N LYS A 125 0.92 -8.93 12.41
CA LYS A 125 2.20 -9.56 12.09
C LYS A 125 1.99 -10.78 11.19
N ILE A 126 1.16 -11.73 11.63
CA ILE A 126 0.95 -13.00 10.92
C ILE A 126 0.34 -12.75 9.54
N LEU A 127 -0.63 -11.85 9.43
CA LEU A 127 -1.28 -11.54 8.16
C LEU A 127 -0.36 -10.76 7.21
N GLY A 128 0.50 -9.87 7.74
CA GLY A 128 1.54 -9.20 6.96
C GLY A 128 2.52 -10.21 6.37
N ASP A 129 3.09 -11.07 7.23
CA ASP A 129 4.06 -12.10 6.83
C ASP A 129 3.43 -13.07 5.79
N ALA A 130 2.17 -13.48 5.99
CA ALA A 130 1.47 -14.35 5.06
C ALA A 130 1.20 -13.69 3.70
N MET A 131 0.90 -12.39 3.66
CA MET A 131 0.74 -11.67 2.40
C MET A 131 2.05 -11.59 1.61
N GLU A 132 3.16 -11.32 2.30
CA GLU A 132 4.49 -11.37 1.69
C GLU A 132 4.81 -12.78 1.20
N ALA A 133 4.47 -13.81 1.96
CA ALA A 133 4.65 -15.19 1.54
C ALA A 133 3.83 -15.57 0.29
N LEU A 134 2.59 -15.09 0.16
CA LEU A 134 1.78 -15.29 -1.06
C LEU A 134 2.42 -14.61 -2.28
N ILE A 135 3.00 -13.42 -2.10
CA ILE A 135 3.79 -12.74 -3.13
C ILE A 135 5.03 -13.57 -3.50
N GLY A 136 5.72 -14.10 -2.49
CA GLY A 136 6.88 -14.99 -2.66
C GLY A 136 6.52 -16.27 -3.43
N ALA A 137 5.40 -16.91 -3.08
CA ALA A 137 4.89 -18.10 -3.77
C ALA A 137 4.63 -17.81 -5.24
N ASN A 138 3.89 -16.74 -5.53
CA ASN A 138 3.62 -16.35 -6.91
C ASN A 138 4.90 -16.04 -7.69
N PHE A 139 5.89 -15.40 -7.06
CA PHE A 139 7.17 -15.15 -7.70
C PHE A 139 7.93 -16.43 -8.04
N VAL A 140 7.96 -17.40 -7.12
CA VAL A 140 8.60 -18.70 -7.35
C VAL A 140 7.98 -19.42 -8.54
N GLU A 141 6.65 -19.38 -8.68
CA GLU A 141 5.95 -20.09 -9.75
C GLU A 141 5.92 -19.32 -11.07
N ASN A 142 5.77 -17.99 -11.03
CA ASN A 142 5.34 -17.19 -12.17
C ASN A 142 6.30 -16.05 -12.54
N GLY A 143 7.36 -15.84 -11.76
CA GLY A 143 8.39 -14.83 -12.03
C GLY A 143 7.92 -13.38 -11.78
N PHE A 144 8.85 -12.44 -11.95
CA PHE A 144 8.67 -11.06 -11.50
C PHE A 144 7.53 -10.31 -12.20
N ASP A 145 7.42 -10.40 -13.52
CA ASP A 145 6.44 -9.59 -14.26
C ASP A 145 5.00 -9.96 -13.91
N HIS A 146 4.73 -11.26 -13.72
CA HIS A 146 3.42 -11.72 -13.28
C HIS A 146 3.13 -11.28 -11.85
N THR A 147 4.10 -11.44 -10.94
CA THR A 147 3.96 -11.01 -9.55
C THR A 147 3.76 -9.49 -9.42
N LYS A 148 4.50 -8.70 -10.20
CA LYS A 148 4.35 -7.24 -10.23
C LYS A 148 2.93 -6.82 -10.65
N ALA A 149 2.35 -7.46 -11.65
CA ALA A 149 0.98 -7.18 -12.08
C ALA A 149 -0.05 -7.48 -10.98
N ILE A 150 0.12 -8.59 -10.26
CA ILE A 150 -0.72 -8.93 -9.11
C ILE A 150 -0.56 -7.92 -7.99
N ILE A 151 0.68 -7.56 -7.64
CA ILE A 151 0.96 -6.55 -6.61
C ILE A 151 0.23 -5.26 -6.97
N TYR A 152 0.36 -4.75 -8.20
CA TYR A 152 -0.29 -3.48 -8.58
C TYR A 152 -1.81 -3.53 -8.47
N ARG A 153 -2.45 -4.66 -8.78
CA ARG A 153 -3.89 -4.83 -8.59
C ARG A 153 -4.28 -4.90 -7.11
N LEU A 154 -3.56 -5.67 -6.31
CA LEU A 154 -3.86 -5.82 -4.88
C LEU A 154 -3.58 -4.54 -4.09
N TRP A 155 -2.53 -3.80 -4.48
CA TRP A 155 -2.17 -2.51 -3.91
C TRP A 155 -2.86 -1.34 -4.60
N ASP A 156 -3.79 -1.56 -5.55
CA ASP A 156 -4.42 -0.47 -6.31
C ASP A 156 -5.02 0.60 -5.38
N GLY A 157 -5.67 0.20 -4.28
CA GLY A 157 -6.18 1.16 -3.28
C GLY A 157 -5.09 2.00 -2.58
N GLU A 158 -3.87 1.49 -2.46
CA GLU A 158 -2.72 2.18 -1.83
C GLU A 158 -1.90 2.98 -2.82
N LEU A 159 -1.81 2.49 -4.06
CA LEU A 159 -1.13 3.15 -5.16
C LEU A 159 -2.02 4.24 -5.74
N ALA A 160 -3.33 4.05 -5.77
CA ALA A 160 -4.31 5.07 -6.13
C ALA A 160 -4.62 6.00 -4.94
N GLY A 161 -4.55 5.48 -3.71
CA GLY A 161 -4.67 6.21 -2.45
C GLY A 161 -3.58 7.28 -2.34
N ASP A 162 -3.95 8.51 -2.65
CA ASP A 162 -3.08 9.70 -2.67
C ASP A 162 -1.93 9.71 -3.69
N ALA A 163 -2.00 8.93 -4.78
CA ALA A 163 -1.03 9.04 -5.90
C ALA A 163 -1.64 9.26 -7.29
N GLY A 164 -2.95 9.47 -7.37
CA GLY A 164 -3.60 10.05 -8.56
C GLY A 164 -3.92 11.54 -8.43
N LYS A 165 -3.67 12.14 -7.25
CA LYS A 165 -3.71 13.59 -7.07
C LYS A 165 -2.27 14.04 -6.89
N ALA A 166 -1.79 14.88 -7.80
CA ALA A 166 -0.71 15.81 -7.50
C ALA A 166 -0.86 16.29 -6.05
N LYS A 167 0.22 16.25 -5.25
CA LYS A 167 0.24 16.68 -3.85
C LYS A 167 -0.75 17.82 -3.66
N HIS A 168 -1.69 17.67 -2.72
CA HIS A 168 -2.72 18.70 -2.48
C HIS A 168 -2.04 20.08 -2.53
N PRO A 169 -2.38 20.96 -3.50
CA PRO A 169 -1.51 22.08 -3.86
C PRO A 169 -1.08 22.98 -2.70
N LYS A 170 -1.89 23.09 -1.64
CA LYS A 170 -1.51 23.83 -0.42
C LYS A 170 -0.33 23.20 0.32
N SER A 171 -0.31 21.88 0.43
CA SER A 171 0.78 21.13 1.07
C SER A 171 2.03 21.14 0.21
N ALA A 172 1.87 20.99 -1.12
CA ALA A 172 2.98 21.13 -2.07
C ALA A 172 3.62 22.52 -1.98
N LEU A 173 2.80 23.58 -1.88
CA LEU A 173 3.28 24.95 -1.78
C LEU A 173 3.96 25.25 -0.44
N GLN A 174 3.46 24.71 0.67
CA GLN A 174 4.11 24.82 1.99
C GLN A 174 5.50 24.18 2.00
N GLU A 175 5.61 22.99 1.41
CA GLU A 175 6.90 22.30 1.31
C GLU A 175 7.85 23.01 0.35
N TRP A 176 7.37 23.50 -0.80
CA TRP A 176 8.17 24.30 -1.73
C TRP A 176 8.71 25.55 -1.03
N ALA A 177 7.88 26.23 -0.24
CA ALA A 177 8.29 27.40 0.54
C ALA A 177 9.38 27.01 1.57
N ALA A 178 9.16 25.95 2.34
CA ALA A 178 10.12 25.47 3.33
C ALA A 178 11.46 25.05 2.69
N GLY A 179 11.41 24.29 1.59
CA GLY A 179 12.59 23.83 0.85
C GLY A 179 13.41 24.96 0.25
N ASN A 180 12.75 26.03 -0.19
CA ASN A 180 13.40 27.24 -0.71
C ASN A 180 13.74 28.29 0.37
N ARG A 181 13.61 27.94 1.66
CA ARG A 181 13.83 28.85 2.80
C ARG A 181 13.02 30.15 2.70
N ARG A 182 11.77 30.03 2.23
CA ARG A 182 10.79 31.13 2.11
C ARG A 182 9.81 31.13 3.29
N ALA A 183 9.12 32.26 3.46
CA ALA A 183 8.04 32.36 4.43
C ALA A 183 6.87 31.45 4.04
N MET A 184 6.05 31.06 5.03
CA MET A 184 4.90 30.21 4.79
C MET A 184 3.83 30.92 3.93
N PRO A 185 3.09 30.20 3.06
CA PRO A 185 2.05 30.80 2.23
C PRO A 185 0.89 31.34 3.08
N SER A 186 0.43 32.57 2.80
CA SER A 186 -0.79 33.14 3.38
C SER A 186 -1.93 33.11 2.35
N TYR A 187 -3.16 32.88 2.81
CA TYR A 187 -4.35 32.84 1.96
C TYR A 187 -5.35 33.89 2.42
N GLN A 188 -5.90 34.65 1.47
CA GLN A 188 -6.90 35.67 1.74
C GLN A 188 -8.04 35.61 0.72
N VAL A 189 -9.29 35.65 1.20
CA VAL A 189 -10.45 35.81 0.33
C VAL A 189 -10.50 37.27 -0.12
N THR A 190 -10.34 37.52 -1.42
CA THR A 190 -10.32 38.85 -2.02
C THR A 190 -11.69 39.28 -2.54
N ASP A 191 -12.52 38.32 -2.98
CA ASP A 191 -13.89 38.56 -3.42
C ASP A 191 -14.84 37.39 -3.05
N ARG A 192 -16.11 37.73 -2.84
CA ARG A 192 -17.21 36.76 -2.78
C ARG A 192 -18.39 37.32 -3.55
N SER A 193 -18.82 36.59 -4.56
CA SER A 193 -19.90 37.00 -5.47
C SER A 193 -20.93 35.88 -5.67
N GLY A 194 -22.11 36.24 -6.16
CA GLY A 194 -23.21 35.31 -6.43
C GLY A 194 -24.14 35.03 -5.22
N PRO A 195 -25.36 34.53 -5.47
CA PRO A 195 -26.31 34.17 -4.42
C PRO A 195 -25.83 32.91 -3.67
N ASP A 196 -26.34 32.65 -2.47
CA ASP A 196 -25.81 31.58 -1.60
C ASP A 196 -25.79 30.19 -2.25
N HIS A 197 -26.76 29.88 -3.11
CA HIS A 197 -26.85 28.61 -3.85
C HIS A 197 -25.92 28.55 -5.08
N ALA A 198 -25.22 29.63 -5.41
CA ALA A 198 -24.27 29.75 -6.51
C ALA A 198 -23.10 30.67 -6.16
N ALA A 199 -22.68 30.64 -4.88
CA ALA A 199 -21.61 31.51 -4.38
C ALA A 199 -20.28 31.17 -5.05
N ARG A 200 -19.51 32.20 -5.38
CA ARG A 200 -18.14 32.11 -5.88
C ARG A 200 -17.22 32.84 -4.92
N PHE A 201 -16.11 32.20 -4.59
CA PHE A 201 -15.08 32.71 -3.70
C PHE A 201 -13.80 32.87 -4.49
N THR A 202 -13.23 34.06 -4.46
CA THR A 202 -11.93 34.36 -5.04
C THR A 202 -10.92 34.44 -3.91
N VAL A 203 -9.84 33.67 -4.04
CA VAL A 203 -8.79 33.56 -3.02
C VAL A 203 -7.44 33.81 -3.66
N GLU A 204 -6.68 34.71 -3.04
CA GLU A 204 -5.28 34.95 -3.33
C GLU A 204 -4.39 34.17 -2.33
N VAL A 205 -3.33 33.55 -2.85
CA VAL A 205 -2.23 33.02 -2.06
C VAL A 205 -0.97 33.85 -2.28
N THR A 206 -0.27 34.19 -1.19
CA THR A 206 0.91 35.06 -1.22
C THR A 206 2.07 34.43 -0.44
N ILE A 207 3.27 34.49 -1.01
CA ILE A 207 4.52 34.22 -0.31
C ILE A 207 5.40 35.48 -0.37
N PRO A 208 5.72 36.09 0.78
CA PRO A 208 6.61 37.25 0.84
C PRO A 208 7.92 37.03 0.07
N SER A 209 8.29 38.02 -0.73
CA SER A 209 9.51 38.02 -1.55
C SER A 209 9.55 36.95 -2.65
N VAL A 210 8.39 36.40 -3.04
CA VAL A 210 8.22 35.50 -4.20
C VAL A 210 7.14 36.04 -5.14
N GLY A 211 5.90 36.20 -4.67
CA GLY A 211 4.78 36.63 -5.50
C GLY A 211 3.42 36.34 -4.88
N SER A 212 2.36 36.43 -5.69
CA SER A 212 1.00 36.00 -5.36
C SER A 212 0.31 35.35 -6.56
N ALA A 213 -0.71 34.54 -6.30
CA ALA A 213 -1.56 33.95 -7.33
C ALA A 213 -3.01 33.83 -6.85
N GLU A 214 -3.97 33.98 -7.76
CA GLU A 214 -5.40 34.02 -7.42
C GLU A 214 -6.24 32.99 -8.20
N ALA A 215 -7.23 32.42 -7.52
CA ALA A 215 -8.22 31.55 -8.15
C ALA A 215 -9.62 31.70 -7.55
N THR A 216 -10.63 31.45 -8.38
CA THR A 216 -12.05 31.51 -8.02
C THR A 216 -12.70 30.14 -8.10
N ALA A 217 -13.47 29.75 -7.09
CA ALA A 217 -14.22 28.49 -7.06
C ALA A 217 -15.57 28.61 -6.31
N SER A 218 -16.38 27.55 -6.35
CA SER A 218 -17.68 27.49 -5.66
C SER A 218 -17.58 27.33 -4.14
N SER A 219 -16.38 27.10 -3.61
CA SER A 219 -16.11 27.09 -2.18
C SER A 219 -14.76 27.73 -1.88
N LYS A 220 -14.61 28.30 -0.67
CA LYS A 220 -13.34 28.87 -0.19
C LYS A 220 -12.20 27.84 -0.23
N GLY A 221 -12.46 26.61 0.22
CA GLY A 221 -11.45 25.56 0.28
C GLY A 221 -10.89 25.18 -1.09
N GLU A 222 -11.76 25.11 -2.10
CA GLU A 222 -11.37 24.82 -3.49
C GLU A 222 -10.67 26.00 -4.17
N ALA A 223 -11.11 27.23 -3.87
CA ALA A 223 -10.44 28.45 -4.35
C ALA A 223 -9.01 28.54 -3.84
N GLU A 224 -8.79 28.29 -2.55
CA GLU A 224 -7.45 28.19 -1.96
C GLU A 224 -6.59 27.09 -2.61
N ARG A 225 -7.20 25.94 -2.96
CA ARG A 225 -6.49 24.82 -3.61
C ARG A 225 -6.00 25.22 -5.01
N LEU A 226 -6.87 25.83 -5.81
CA LEU A 226 -6.55 26.30 -7.16
C LEU A 226 -5.54 27.45 -7.13
N ALA A 227 -5.62 28.35 -6.15
CA ALA A 227 -4.67 29.45 -5.99
C ALA A 227 -3.25 28.90 -5.70
N ALA A 228 -3.14 27.92 -4.80
CA ALA A 228 -1.88 27.25 -4.51
C ALA A 228 -1.29 26.50 -5.72
N GLN A 229 -2.15 25.88 -6.53
CA GLN A 229 -1.74 25.22 -7.77
C GLN A 229 -1.18 26.23 -8.77
N LYS A 230 -1.91 27.32 -9.04
CA LYS A 230 -1.45 28.39 -9.94
C LYS A 230 -0.14 29.03 -9.47
N PHE A 231 0.03 29.21 -8.16
CA PHE A 231 1.29 29.72 -7.61
C PHE A 231 2.46 28.82 -7.97
N LEU A 232 2.32 27.51 -7.75
CA LEU A 232 3.35 26.53 -8.11
C LEU A 232 3.59 26.46 -9.62
N GLU A 233 2.58 26.64 -10.46
CA GLU A 233 2.75 26.71 -11.92
C GLU A 233 3.52 27.97 -12.36
N GLN A 234 3.41 29.07 -11.62
CA GLN A 234 4.05 30.35 -11.96
C GLN A 234 5.45 30.53 -11.36
N TYR A 235 5.66 30.04 -10.14
CA TYR A 235 6.83 30.30 -9.33
C TYR A 235 7.54 29.03 -8.84
N GLY A 236 6.93 27.85 -9.05
CA GLY A 236 7.40 26.55 -8.56
C GLY A 236 8.67 26.05 -9.22
#